data_AF-A0A7W4HVV4-F1
#
_entry.id   AF-A0A7W4HVV4-F1
#
_cell.length_a   1.000
_cell.length_b   1.000
_cell.length_c   1.000
_cell.angle_alpha   90.00
_cell.angle_beta   90.00
_cell.angle_gamma   90.00
#
_symmetry.space_group_name_H-M   'P 1'
#
loop_
_entity.id
_entity.type
_entity.pdbx_description
1 polymer ?
#
loop_
_entity_poly.entity_id
_entity_poly.type
_entity_poly.pdbx_seq_one_letter_code
_entity_poly.pdbx_strand_id
1 'polypeptide(L)'
;MKALKSLNPYFWKHRNMLSLGVLFIFLSNFFNIFWIQYLGDTIDAIQQVLSSKNTDSDTIIKTLLINGGIIIGSSIIAGVFRFMMRQT
;
A
#
# COMPACT_ATOMS: atom_id res chain seq x y z
N MET A 1 -19.36 -10.03 -32.09
CA MET A 1 -19.57 -9.03 -30.99
C MET A 1 -20.95 -9.11 -30.30
N LYS A 2 -21.66 -10.27 -30.30
CA LYS A 2 -22.92 -10.43 -29.54
C LYS A 2 -22.70 -11.08 -28.15
N ALA A 3 -21.63 -11.85 -27.99
CA ALA A 3 -21.32 -12.60 -26.76
C ALA A 3 -20.89 -11.71 -25.57
N LEU A 4 -20.19 -10.59 -25.79
CA LEU A 4 -19.85 -9.67 -24.68
C LEU A 4 -21.08 -8.87 -24.20
N LYS A 5 -22.06 -8.64 -25.08
CA LYS A 5 -23.27 -7.89 -24.74
C LYS A 5 -24.19 -8.66 -23.79
N SER A 6 -24.10 -9.99 -23.74
CA SER A 6 -24.84 -10.82 -22.78
C SER A 6 -24.26 -10.79 -21.36
N LEU A 7 -23.04 -10.25 -21.17
CA LEU A 7 -22.44 -10.04 -19.85
C LEU A 7 -22.90 -8.74 -19.18
N ASN A 8 -23.37 -7.76 -19.96
CA ASN A 8 -23.87 -6.48 -19.47
C ASN A 8 -24.98 -6.59 -18.37
N PRO A 9 -25.98 -7.49 -18.47
CA PRO A 9 -26.96 -7.68 -17.39
C PRO A 9 -26.35 -8.25 -16.09
N TYR A 10 -25.25 -8.99 -16.17
CA TYR A 10 -24.55 -9.51 -14.99
C TYR A 10 -23.77 -8.41 -14.25
N PHE A 11 -23.15 -7.47 -14.98
CA PHE A 11 -22.54 -6.27 -14.40
C PHE A 11 -23.57 -5.42 -13.64
N TRP A 12 -24.81 -5.35 -14.15
CA TRP A 12 -25.88 -4.60 -13.49
C TRP A 12 -26.45 -5.32 -12.26
N LYS A 13 -26.53 -6.67 -12.31
CA LYS A 13 -27.00 -7.51 -11.19
C LYS A 13 -26.06 -7.48 -9.99
N HIS A 14 -24.75 -7.35 -10.21
CA HIS A 14 -23.72 -7.30 -9.15
C HIS A 14 -23.02 -5.94 -9.02
N ARG A 15 -23.71 -4.86 -9.40
CA ARG A 15 -23.16 -3.49 -9.41
C ARG A 15 -22.53 -3.07 -8.08
N ASN A 16 -23.11 -3.45 -6.93
CA ASN A 16 -22.59 -3.09 -5.62
C ASN A 16 -21.26 -3.80 -5.29
N MET A 17 -21.14 -5.06 -5.70
CA MET A 17 -19.97 -5.91 -5.46
C MET A 17 -18.81 -5.49 -6.38
N LEU A 18 -19.10 -5.19 -7.65
CA LEU A 18 -18.15 -4.61 -8.60
C LEU A 18 -17.68 -3.21 -8.19
N SER A 19 -18.58 -2.34 -7.73
CA SER A 19 -18.21 -0.99 -7.28
C SER A 19 -17.33 -1.03 -6.02
N LEU A 20 -17.59 -1.95 -5.09
CA LEU A 20 -16.73 -2.17 -3.92
C LEU A 20 -15.36 -2.71 -4.33
N GLY A 21 -15.30 -3.68 -5.25
CA GLY A 21 -14.03 -4.18 -5.79
C GLY A 21 -13.18 -3.08 -6.42
N VAL A 22 -13.78 -2.20 -7.23
CA VAL A 22 -13.08 -1.03 -7.81
C VAL A 22 -12.57 -0.07 -6.74
N LEU A 23 -13.38 0.21 -5.71
CA LEU A 23 -12.95 1.03 -4.57
C LEU A 23 -11.73 0.44 -3.86
N PHE A 24 -11.73 -0.87 -3.62
CA PHE A 24 -10.60 -1.57 -2.99
C PHE A 24 -9.35 -1.59 -3.89
N ILE A 25 -9.49 -1.66 -5.21
CA ILE A 25 -8.36 -1.54 -6.16
C ILE A 25 -7.70 -0.17 -6.05
N PHE A 26 -8.50 0.90 -5.97
CA PHE A 26 -8.00 2.26 -5.78
C PHE A 26 -7.25 2.40 -4.45
N LEU A 27 -7.85 1.94 -3.34
CA LEU A 27 -7.19 1.97 -2.03
C LEU A 27 -5.88 1.14 -2.04
N SER A 28 -5.91 -0.07 -2.58
CA SER A 28 -4.74 -0.94 -2.62
C SER A 28 -3.58 -0.33 -3.40
N ASN A 29 -3.85 0.30 -4.55
CA ASN A 29 -2.84 1.03 -5.31
C ASN A 29 -2.31 2.24 -4.54
N PHE A 30 -3.19 2.99 -3.88
CA PHE A 30 -2.79 4.14 -3.07
C PHE A 30 -1.80 3.74 -1.97
N PHE A 31 -2.08 2.70 -1.18
CA PHE A 31 -1.16 2.21 -0.16
C PHE A 31 0.15 1.65 -0.74
N ASN A 32 0.09 1.04 -1.93
CA ASN A 32 1.29 0.52 -2.59
C ASN A 32 2.25 1.63 -3.02
N ILE A 33 1.72 2.76 -3.50
CA ILE A 33 2.51 3.94 -3.86
C ILE A 33 2.99 4.68 -2.60
N PHE A 34 2.12 4.80 -1.58
CA PHE A 34 2.45 5.49 -0.33
C PHE A 34 3.68 4.91 0.36
N TRP A 35 3.81 3.59 0.40
CA TRP A 35 4.97 2.86 0.94
C TRP A 35 6.31 3.28 0.30
N ILE A 36 6.33 3.54 -1.01
CA ILE A 36 7.57 3.87 -1.76
C ILE A 36 8.19 5.19 -1.28
N GLN A 37 7.36 6.19 -0.95
CA GLN A 37 7.80 7.48 -0.43
C GLN A 37 8.61 7.31 0.87
N TYR A 38 8.08 6.57 1.83
CA TYR A 38 8.75 6.32 3.12
C TYR A 38 10.00 5.46 2.99
N LEU A 39 10.06 4.62 1.96
CA LEU A 39 11.23 3.82 1.63
C LEU A 39 12.42 4.72 1.25
N GLY A 40 12.16 5.79 0.47
CA GLY A 40 13.16 6.81 0.15
C GLY A 40 13.67 7.54 1.40
N ASP A 41 12.77 8.05 2.24
CA ASP A 41 13.13 8.73 3.49
C ASP A 41 13.94 7.83 4.44
N THR A 42 13.64 6.53 4.44
CA THR A 42 14.38 5.53 5.22
C THR A 42 15.79 5.31 4.67
N ILE A 43 15.95 5.25 3.35
CA ILE A 43 17.27 5.13 2.71
C ILE A 43 18.12 6.39 2.98
N ASP A 44 17.51 7.57 2.90
CA ASP A 44 18.21 8.84 3.17
C ASP A 44 18.61 8.97 4.64
N ALA A 45 17.74 8.55 5.57
CA ALA A 45 18.07 8.46 6.99
C ALA A 45 19.26 7.51 7.22
N ILE A 46 19.28 6.34 6.57
CA ILE A 46 20.40 5.39 6.67
C ILE A 46 21.70 5.98 6.10
N GLN A 47 21.64 6.67 4.95
CA GLN A 47 22.81 7.35 4.37
C GLN A 47 23.37 8.44 5.28
N GLN A 48 22.50 9.20 5.94
CA GLN A 48 22.89 10.24 6.89
C GLN A 48 23.61 9.64 8.11
N VAL A 49 23.21 8.45 8.56
CA VAL A 49 23.84 7.71 9.67
C VAL A 49 25.23 7.18 9.29
N LEU A 50 25.36 6.61 8.10
CA LEU A 50 26.63 6.11 7.59
C LEU A 50 27.65 7.24 7.36
N SER A 51 27.17 8.42 6.96
CA SER A 51 28.01 9.58 6.67
C SER A 51 28.35 10.42 7.91
N SER A 52 27.45 10.49 8.90
CA SER A 52 27.60 11.32 10.11
C SER A 52 27.97 10.47 11.32
N LYS A 53 29.27 10.24 11.51
CA LYS A 53 29.85 9.33 12.51
C LYS A 53 29.65 9.74 14.00
N ASN A 54 28.85 10.77 14.33
CA ASN A 54 28.73 11.33 15.69
C ASN A 54 27.41 12.08 15.97
N THR A 55 26.25 11.44 15.90
CA THR A 55 25.01 12.03 16.46
C THR A 55 24.14 10.93 17.07
N ASP A 56 23.73 11.16 18.32
CA ASP A 56 22.98 10.25 19.20
C ASP A 56 22.25 9.09 18.50
N SER A 57 22.88 7.91 18.57
CA SER A 57 22.37 6.67 17.97
C SER A 57 20.94 6.34 18.40
N ASP A 58 20.52 6.79 19.59
CA ASP A 58 19.22 6.49 20.19
C ASP A 58 18.04 7.21 19.52
N THR A 59 18.23 8.46 19.08
CA THR A 59 17.17 9.22 18.38
C THR A 59 16.96 8.67 16.96
N ILE A 60 18.06 8.26 16.33
CA ILE A 60 18.09 7.74 14.98
C ILE A 60 17.48 6.33 14.92
N ILE A 61 17.83 5.44 15.85
CA ILE A 61 17.24 4.09 15.93
C ILE A 61 15.72 4.20 16.10
N LYS A 62 15.22 5.15 16.91
CA LYS A 62 13.78 5.39 17.05
C LYS A 62 13.12 5.85 15.74
N THR A 63 13.72 6.79 15.02
CA THR A 63 13.22 7.25 13.71
C THR A 63 13.20 6.11 12.69
N LEU A 64 14.26 5.29 12.65
CA LEU A 64 14.36 4.18 11.71
C LEU A 64 13.35 3.06 12.04
N LEU A 65 13.11 2.81 13.32
CA LEU A 65 12.14 1.82 13.78
C LEU A 65 10.69 2.27 13.53
N ILE A 66 10.40 3.56 13.67
CA ILE A 66 9.10 4.15 13.33
C ILE A 66 8.86 4.11 11.82
N ASN A 67 9.84 4.55 11.03
CA ASN A 67 9.74 4.48 9.57
C ASN A 67 9.57 3.01 9.14
N GLY A 68 10.47 2.11 9.54
CA GLY A 68 10.35 0.66 9.29
C GLY A 68 9.02 0.04 9.77
N GLY A 69 8.42 0.56 10.83
CA GLY A 69 7.09 0.16 11.29
C GLY A 69 5.96 0.59 10.34
N ILE A 70 5.96 1.85 9.88
CA ILE A 70 4.99 2.38 8.90
C ILE A 70 5.03 1.59 7.60
N ILE A 71 6.25 1.25 7.21
CA ILE A 71 6.62 0.45 6.06
C ILE A 71 5.97 -0.94 6.09
N ILE A 72 6.22 -1.70 7.16
CA ILE A 72 5.67 -3.05 7.33
C ILE A 72 4.15 -2.97 7.50
N GLY A 73 3.67 -2.01 8.29
CA GLY A 73 2.25 -1.78 8.54
C GLY A 73 1.47 -1.49 7.25
N SER A 74 1.97 -0.58 6.42
CA SER A 74 1.38 -0.25 5.12
C SER A 74 1.34 -1.47 4.19
N SER A 75 2.41 -2.27 4.15
CA SER A 75 2.46 -3.47 3.32
C SER A 75 1.47 -4.55 3.77
N ILE A 76 1.30 -4.75 5.09
CA ILE A 76 0.30 -5.69 5.64
C ILE A 76 -1.12 -5.23 5.29
N ILE A 77 -1.41 -3.94 5.49
CA ILE A 77 -2.71 -3.33 5.19
C ILE A 77 -3.03 -3.47 3.69
N ALA A 78 -2.06 -3.19 2.82
CA ALA A 78 -2.21 -3.39 1.38
C ALA A 78 -2.49 -4.86 1.01
N GLY A 79 -1.87 -5.81 1.71
CA GLY A 79 -2.13 -7.25 1.58
C GLY A 79 -3.55 -7.65 2.00
N VAL A 80 -4.04 -7.10 3.12
CA VAL A 80 -5.42 -7.32 3.59
C VAL A 80 -6.43 -6.77 2.59
N PHE A 81 -6.20 -5.56 2.07
CA PHE A 81 -7.07 -5.00 1.02
C PHE A 81 -7.06 -5.84 -0.25
N ARG A 82 -5.91 -6.44 -0.64
CA ARG A 82 -5.84 -7.39 -1.77
C ARG A 82 -6.63 -8.66 -1.53
N PHE A 83 -6.64 -9.17 -0.31
CA PHE A 83 -7.47 -10.32 0.04
C PHE A 83 -8.96 -9.97 -0.05
N MET A 84 -9.36 -8.80 0.47
CA MET A 84 -10.75 -8.32 0.35
C MET A 84 -11.17 -8.13 -1.11
N MET A 85 -10.30 -7.61 -1.99
CA MET A 85 -10.56 -7.52 -3.44
C MET A 85 -10.88 -8.86 -4.09
N ARG A 86 -10.39 -9.97 -3.54
CA ARG A 86 -10.62 -11.31 -4.07
C ARG A 86 -11.82 -11.99 -3.43
N GLN A 87 -12.17 -11.61 -2.20
CA GLN A 87 -13.33 -12.13 -1.47
C GLN A 87 -14.64 -11.41 -1.84
N THR A 88 -14.53 -10.17 -2.32
CA THR A 88 -15.64 -9.32 -2.79
C THR A 88 -15.69 -9.34 -4.31
#